data_AF-A0A8B8ZBU9-F1
#
_entry.id   AF-A0A8B8ZBU9-F1
#
_cell.length_a   1.000
_cell.length_b   1.000
_cell.length_c   1.000
_cell.angle_alpha   90.00
_cell.angle_beta   90.00
_cell.angle_gamma   90.00
#
_symmetry.space_group_name_H-M   'P 1'
#
loop_
_entity.id
_entity.type
_entity.pdbx_description
1 polymer ?
#
loop_
_entity_poly.entity_id
_entity_poly.type
_entity_poly.pdbx_seq_one_letter_code
_entity_poly.pdbx_strand_id
1 'polypeptide(L)'
;MEEAKLGKSSKFKRVCVFCGSSTGKRSCYQDAAVELGKELVARKVDLVYGGGNTGLMGLVSGAVHSGGGHVIGIIPRTLMGREV
;
A
#
# COMPACT_ATOMS: atom_id res chain seq x y z
N MET A 1 27.54 13.26 -8.42
CA MET A 1 26.87 13.45 -7.12
C MET A 1 25.88 12.31 -6.95
N GLU A 2 26.16 11.50 -5.92
CA GLU A 2 25.35 10.44 -5.29
C GLU A 2 24.48 9.52 -6.16
N GLU A 3 25.09 8.44 -6.66
CA GLU A 3 24.41 7.20 -7.01
C GLU A 3 23.83 6.59 -5.72
N ALA A 4 22.54 6.85 -5.44
CA ALA A 4 21.85 6.27 -4.30
C ALA A 4 21.78 4.73 -4.46
N LYS A 5 22.62 4.04 -3.71
CA LYS A 5 22.65 2.58 -3.42
C LYS A 5 21.43 1.84 -3.95
N LEU A 6 21.62 1.05 -5.01
CA LEU A 6 20.70 0.00 -5.43
C LEU A 6 20.48 -0.97 -4.25
N GLY A 7 19.44 -0.70 -3.46
CA GLY A 7 19.13 -1.38 -2.21
C GLY A 7 18.96 -2.88 -2.45
N LYS A 8 19.50 -3.69 -1.52
CA LYS A 8 19.33 -5.15 -1.49
C LYS A 8 17.91 -5.52 -1.89
N SER A 9 17.78 -6.37 -2.92
CA SER A 9 16.52 -7.02 -3.27
C SER A 9 15.87 -7.58 -2.00
N SER A 10 14.62 -7.20 -1.75
CA SER A 10 13.89 -7.66 -0.57
C SER A 10 13.82 -9.19 -0.58
N LYS A 11 13.92 -9.82 0.60
CA LYS A 11 13.66 -11.26 0.74
C LYS A 11 12.20 -11.61 0.41
N PHE A 12 11.30 -10.63 0.48
CA PHE A 12 9.88 -10.79 0.25
C PHE A 12 9.53 -10.31 -1.15
N LYS A 13 8.76 -11.12 -1.88
CA LYS A 13 8.17 -10.71 -3.16
C LYS A 13 6.83 -9.97 -2.99
N ARG A 14 6.14 -10.21 -1.86
CA ARG A 14 4.80 -9.70 -1.60
C ARG A 14 4.55 -9.60 -0.11
N VAL A 15 3.82 -8.57 0.32
CA VAL A 15 3.42 -8.34 1.71
C VAL A 15 1.94 -8.05 1.78
N CYS A 16 1.25 -8.68 2.73
CA CYS A 16 -0.13 -8.35 3.06
C CYS A 16 -0.16 -7.25 4.12
N VAL A 17 -0.85 -6.15 3.85
CA VAL A 17 -0.98 -5.02 4.78
C VAL A 17 -2.40 -4.99 5.33
N PHE A 18 -2.52 -5.14 6.66
CA PHE A 18 -3.77 -4.97 7.38
C PHE A 18 -3.94 -3.51 7.77
N CYS A 19 -4.94 -2.84 7.19
CA CYS A 19 -5.33 -1.48 7.51
C CYS A 19 -6.83 -1.29 7.24
N GLY A 20 -7.43 -0.27 7.84
CA GLY A 20 -8.88 0.00 7.74
C GLY A 20 -9.26 1.01 6.67
N SER A 21 -10.56 1.12 6.40
CA SER A 21 -11.18 2.09 5.49
C SER A 21 -11.37 3.50 6.09
N SER A 22 -10.99 3.70 7.35
CA SER A 22 -10.85 5.04 7.95
C SER A 22 -9.42 5.53 7.82
N THR A 23 -9.23 6.83 7.57
CA THR A 23 -7.91 7.50 7.56
C THR A 23 -7.35 7.79 8.95
N GLY A 24 -8.15 7.60 10.01
CA GLY A 24 -7.82 8.00 11.37
C GLY A 24 -7.90 9.52 11.59
N LYS A 25 -7.75 9.95 12.85
CA LYS A 25 -7.91 11.37 13.25
C LYS A 25 -6.64 12.21 13.12
N ARG A 26 -5.48 11.56 12.98
CA ARG A 26 -4.17 12.23 12.92
C ARG A 26 -3.55 12.01 11.55
N SER A 27 -2.96 13.05 10.98
CA SER A 27 -2.30 12.99 9.66
C SER A 27 -1.19 11.94 9.61
N CYS A 28 -0.49 11.71 10.75
CA CYS A 28 0.60 10.75 10.82
C CYS A 28 0.23 9.32 10.39
N TYR A 29 -1.04 8.91 10.49
CA TYR A 29 -1.47 7.60 9.97
C TYR A 29 -1.50 7.57 8.45
N GLN A 30 -1.95 8.67 7.84
CA GLN A 30 -2.02 8.83 6.39
C GLN A 30 -0.62 8.92 5.80
N ASP A 31 0.24 9.72 6.44
CA ASP A 31 1.66 9.86 6.08
C ASP A 31 2.36 8.50 6.10
N ALA A 32 2.17 7.73 7.18
CA ALA A 32 2.76 6.40 7.33
C ALA A 32 2.24 5.40 6.29
N ALA A 33 0.96 5.45 5.91
CA ALA A 33 0.40 4.57 4.87
C ALA A 33 1.03 4.87 3.49
N VAL A 34 1.23 6.15 3.17
CA VAL A 34 1.88 6.57 1.93
C VAL A 34 3.37 6.22 1.93
N GLU A 35 4.08 6.46 3.04
CA GLU A 35 5.49 6.11 3.19
C GLU A 35 5.71 4.61 3.04
N LEU A 36 4.87 3.78 3.68
CA LEU A 36 4.90 2.33 3.53
C LEU A 36 4.75 1.92 2.06
N GLY A 37 3.78 2.50 1.34
CA GLY A 37 3.58 2.19 -0.08
C GLY A 37 4.80 2.51 -0.94
N LYS A 38 5.45 3.66 -0.68
CA LYS A 38 6.70 4.04 -1.37
C LYS A 38 7.84 3.06 -1.07
N GLU A 39 7.98 2.62 0.18
CA GLU A 39 8.99 1.63 0.57
C GLU A 39 8.77 0.27 -0.12
N LEU A 40 7.52 -0.17 -0.26
CA LEU A 40 7.20 -1.40 -1.00
C LEU A 40 7.64 -1.29 -2.47
N VAL A 41 7.34 -0.17 -3.12
CA VAL A 41 7.75 0.11 -4.51
C VAL A 41 9.27 0.14 -4.64
N ALA A 42 9.96 0.90 -3.79
CA ALA A 42 11.41 1.03 -3.81
C ALA A 42 12.12 -0.32 -3.68
N ARG A 43 11.52 -1.25 -2.94
CA ARG A 43 12.04 -2.60 -2.69
C ARG A 43 11.53 -3.66 -3.67
N LYS A 44 10.71 -3.27 -4.66
CA LYS A 44 10.05 -4.16 -5.63
C LYS A 44 9.24 -5.27 -4.95
N VAL A 45 8.46 -4.89 -3.95
CA VAL A 45 7.58 -5.78 -3.18
C VAL A 45 6.13 -5.47 -3.55
N ASP A 46 5.39 -6.49 -3.96
CA ASP A 46 3.96 -6.36 -4.28
C ASP A 46 3.11 -6.17 -3.02
N LEU A 47 2.01 -5.44 -3.15
CA LEU A 47 1.03 -5.25 -2.09
C LEU A 47 -0.14 -6.24 -2.21
N VAL A 48 -0.52 -6.85 -1.09
CA VAL A 48 -1.82 -7.51 -0.90
C VAL A 48 -2.57 -6.78 0.22
N TYR A 49 -3.87 -6.58 0.06
CA TYR A 49 -4.69 -5.95 1.11
C TYR A 49 -6.19 -6.27 0.93
N GLY A 50 -7.04 -5.69 1.77
CA GLY A 50 -8.49 -5.92 1.83
C GLY A 50 -9.32 -5.39 0.64
N GLY A 51 -8.73 -4.71 -0.34
CA GLY A 51 -9.40 -4.33 -1.58
C GLY A 51 -10.28 -3.08 -1.54
N GLY A 52 -10.39 -2.37 -0.41
CA GLY A 52 -11.15 -1.12 -0.31
C GLY A 52 -10.41 0.11 -0.86
N ASN A 53 -11.11 1.08 -1.45
CA ASN A 53 -10.49 2.27 -2.05
C ASN A 53 -10.47 3.51 -1.15
N THR A 54 -10.97 3.40 0.08
CA THR A 54 -11.06 4.51 1.05
C THR A 54 -10.06 4.35 2.19
N GLY A 55 -9.87 5.42 2.99
CA GLY A 55 -9.07 5.33 4.21
C GLY A 55 -7.58 5.07 3.99
N LEU A 56 -6.96 4.39 4.96
CA LEU A 56 -5.57 3.95 4.85
C LEU A 56 -5.37 2.92 3.73
N MET A 57 -6.39 2.08 3.49
CA MET A 57 -6.41 1.10 2.40
C MET A 57 -6.25 1.78 1.02
N GLY A 58 -7.02 2.83 0.76
CA GLY A 58 -6.89 3.64 -0.46
C GLY A 58 -5.53 4.33 -0.56
N LEU A 59 -5.01 4.86 0.55
CA LEU A 59 -3.72 5.55 0.56
C LEU A 59 -2.54 4.62 0.27
N VAL A 60 -2.47 3.45 0.92
CA VAL A 60 -1.38 2.49 0.69
C VAL A 60 -1.45 1.87 -0.71
N SER A 61 -2.66 1.50 -1.17
CA SER A 61 -2.85 0.93 -2.50
C SER A 61 -2.57 1.94 -3.60
N GLY A 62 -3.03 3.19 -3.44
CA GLY A 62 -2.73 4.30 -4.34
C GLY A 62 -1.23 4.59 -4.41
N ALA A 63 -0.55 4.69 -3.27
CA ALA A 63 0.89 4.93 -3.24
C ALA A 63 1.70 3.84 -3.96
N VAL A 64 1.34 2.56 -3.79
CA VAL A 64 1.99 1.45 -4.51
C VAL A 64 1.68 1.50 -6.00
N HIS A 65 0.41 1.67 -6.37
CA HIS A 65 -0.02 1.69 -7.77
C HIS A 65 0.59 2.86 -8.54
N SER A 66 0.57 4.07 -7.98
CA SER A 66 1.19 5.26 -8.58
C SER A 66 2.71 5.15 -8.68
N GLY A 67 3.35 4.37 -7.81
CA GLY A 67 4.77 4.06 -7.90
C GLY A 67 5.11 2.96 -8.92
N GLY A 68 4.13 2.41 -9.63
CA GLY A 68 4.32 1.31 -10.60
C GLY A 68 4.47 -0.07 -9.96
N GLY A 69 4.17 -0.20 -8.66
CA GLY A 69 4.12 -1.48 -7.97
C GLY A 69 2.81 -2.23 -8.26
N HIS A 70 2.84 -3.55 -8.09
CA HIS A 70 1.67 -4.40 -8.30
C HIS A 70 0.83 -4.52 -7.02
N VAL A 71 -0.50 -4.35 -7.16
CA VAL A 71 -1.47 -4.30 -6.06
C VAL A 71 -2.53 -5.38 -6.26
N ILE A 72 -2.78 -6.17 -5.22
CA ILE A 72 -3.79 -7.22 -5.18
C ILE A 72 -4.78 -6.92 -4.04
N GLY A 73 -6.00 -6.56 -4.39
CA GLY A 73 -7.11 -6.40 -3.45
C GLY A 73 -7.93 -7.68 -3.36
N ILE A 74 -8.16 -8.18 -2.14
CA ILE A 74 -9.04 -9.33 -1.88
C ILE A 74 -10.22 -8.85 -1.06
N ILE A 75 -11.40 -8.79 -1.69
CA ILE A 75 -12.63 -8.30 -1.06
C ILE A 75 -13.78 -9.31 -1.23
N PRO A 76 -14.51 -9.64 -0.14
CA PRO A 76 -15.77 -10.37 -0.25
C PRO A 76 -16.80 -9.61 -1.11
N ARG A 77 -17.53 -10.31 -1.98
CA ARG A 77 -18.56 -9.69 -2.84
C ARG A 77 -19.58 -8.84 -2.08
N THR A 78 -19.92 -9.22 -0.86
CA THR A 78 -20.87 -8.50 0.00
C THR A 78 -20.38 -7.12 0.44
N LEU A 79 -19.07 -6.86 0.38
CA LEU A 79 -18.48 -5.58 0.79
C LEU A 79 -18.19 -4.63 -0.38
N MET A 80 -18.26 -5.10 -1.64
CA MET A 80 -17.91 -4.29 -2.81
C MET A 80 -18.67 -2.95 -2.85
N GLY A 81 -20.00 -2.96 -2.73
CA GLY A 81 -20.79 -1.71 -2.83
C GLY A 81 -20.63 -0.73 -1.67
N ARG A 82 -19.88 -1.09 -0.62
CA ARG A 82 -19.64 -0.24 0.55
C ARG A 82 -18.20 0.28 0.63
N GLU A 83 -17.25 -0.48 0.12
CA GLU A 83 -15.81 -0.25 0.31
C GLU A 83 -15.07 0.10 -1.01
N VAL A 84 -15.75 0.01 -2.16
CA VAL A 84 -15.23 0.31 -3.51
C VAL A 84 -16.19 1.25 -4.24
#